data_AF-A0A967SLP0-F1
#
_entry.id   AF-A0A967SLP0-F1
#
_cell.length_a   1.000
_cell.length_b   1.000
_cell.length_c   1.000
_cell.angle_alpha   90.00
_cell.angle_beta   90.00
_cell.angle_gamma   90.00
#
_symmetry.space_group_name_H-M   'P 1'
#
loop_
_entity.id
_entity.type
_entity.pdbx_description
1 polymer ?
#
loop_
_entity_poly.entity_id
_entity_poly.type
_entity_poly.pdbx_seq_one_letter_code
_entity_poly.pdbx_strand_id
1 'polypeptide(L)'
;MNTLDPRGAPLFLLALVLSACSGSSTPVEVEEPVPTTLTLAPTSVELTYIGQSRSVSAVVLDQSGSTINGAVTWSSQHPDVATVSDVGVVR
;
A
#
# COMPACT_ATOMS: atom_id res chain seq x y z
N MET A 1 41.60 46.32 52.00
CA MET A 1 41.34 47.29 50.92
C MET A 1 41.67 46.63 49.59
N ASN A 2 40.72 45.99 48.92
CA ASN A 2 40.91 45.51 47.55
C ASN A 2 39.85 46.18 46.68
N THR A 3 40.32 47.15 45.92
CA THR A 3 39.61 48.06 45.02
C THR A 3 39.12 47.32 43.79
N LEU A 4 37.80 47.35 43.53
CA LEU A 4 37.19 46.87 42.28
C LEU A 4 37.39 47.92 41.18
N ASP A 5 38.08 47.52 40.11
CA ASP A 5 38.35 48.31 38.91
C ASP A 5 37.09 48.39 38.01
N PRO A 6 36.66 49.57 37.52
CA PRO A 6 35.42 49.71 36.75
C PRO A 6 35.71 49.97 35.27
N ARG A 7 36.12 48.97 34.49
CA ARG A 7 36.25 49.13 33.03
C ARG A 7 35.89 47.87 32.24
N GLY A 8 34.72 47.92 31.58
CA GLY A 8 34.46 47.20 30.33
C GLY A 8 33.62 45.93 30.47
N ALA A 9 32.31 46.07 30.64
CA ALA A 9 31.37 44.99 30.35
C ALA A 9 30.87 45.13 28.91
N PRO A 10 31.33 44.32 27.94
CA PRO A 10 30.66 44.23 26.66
C PRO A 10 29.40 43.37 26.79
N LEU A 11 28.29 44.02 26.47
CA LEU A 11 26.97 43.52 26.08
C LEU A 11 26.86 42.00 25.85
N PHE A 12 26.02 41.38 26.67
CA PHE A 12 25.38 40.09 26.45
C PHE A 12 24.69 40.09 25.06
N LEU A 13 25.22 39.34 24.09
CA LEU A 13 24.49 38.96 22.88
C LEU A 13 24.53 37.43 22.77
N LEU A 14 23.63 36.81 23.54
CA LEU A 14 23.22 35.43 23.36
C LEU A 14 22.56 35.33 21.98
N ALA A 15 23.32 34.93 20.97
CA ALA A 15 22.79 34.61 19.65
C ALA A 15 22.00 33.29 19.75
N LEU A 16 20.71 33.40 20.08
CA LEU A 16 19.75 32.32 20.01
C LEU A 16 19.51 31.98 18.53
N VAL A 17 20.18 30.95 18.02
CA VAL A 17 19.90 30.41 16.68
C VAL A 17 18.59 29.64 16.76
N LEU A 18 17.49 30.29 16.41
CA LEU A 18 16.19 29.65 16.21
C LEU A 18 16.26 28.87 14.88
N SER A 19 16.64 27.59 14.95
CA SER A 19 16.43 26.66 13.84
C SER A 19 14.92 26.45 13.68
N ALA A 20 14.29 27.25 12.82
CA ALA A 20 12.94 27.01 12.38
C ALA A 20 12.96 25.79 11.44
N CYS A 21 12.68 24.60 11.98
CA CYS A 21 12.34 23.45 11.16
C CYS A 21 10.94 23.72 10.58
N SER A 22 10.84 24.40 9.44
CA SER A 22 9.58 24.56 8.72
C SER A 22 9.29 23.27 7.93
N GLY A 23 9.11 22.17 8.67
CA GLY A 23 8.52 20.96 8.12
C GLY A 23 7.04 21.21 7.90
N SER A 24 6.68 21.87 6.79
CA SER A 24 5.29 21.94 6.34
C SER A 24 4.92 20.56 5.81
N SER A 25 4.54 19.66 6.72
CA SER A 25 3.89 18.41 6.35
C SER A 25 2.48 18.77 5.88
N THR A 26 2.32 18.98 4.58
CA THR A 26 1.01 18.91 3.95
C THR A 26 0.42 17.55 4.29
N PRO A 27 -0.79 17.47 4.88
CA PRO A 27 -1.47 16.19 5.03
C PRO A 27 -1.59 15.59 3.63
N VAL A 28 -0.93 14.45 3.41
CA VAL A 28 -1.17 13.65 2.21
C VAL A 28 -2.57 13.10 2.38
N GLU A 29 -3.50 13.57 1.57
CA GLU A 29 -4.83 12.96 1.48
C GLU A 29 -4.64 11.57 0.88
N VAL A 30 -4.66 10.55 1.74
CA VAL A 30 -4.55 9.16 1.31
C VAL A 30 -5.94 8.74 0.85
N GLU A 31 -6.14 8.69 -0.46
CA GLU A 31 -7.34 8.12 -1.05
C GLU A 31 -7.38 6.62 -0.75
N GLU A 32 -8.55 6.10 -0.34
CA GLU A 32 -8.70 4.67 -0.12
C GLU A 32 -8.60 3.90 -1.46
N PRO A 33 -7.89 2.77 -1.51
CA PRO A 33 -7.76 2.00 -2.74
C PRO A 33 -9.09 1.36 -3.12
N VAL A 34 -9.58 1.66 -4.33
CA VAL A 34 -10.84 1.13 -4.86
C VAL A 34 -10.55 0.11 -5.97
N PRO A 35 -11.04 -1.14 -5.88
CA PRO A 35 -10.87 -2.14 -6.92
C PRO A 35 -11.41 -1.65 -8.27
N THR A 36 -10.53 -1.55 -9.26
CA THR A 36 -10.85 -0.99 -10.58
C THR A 36 -10.60 -2.00 -11.69
N THR A 37 -9.55 -2.81 -11.57
CA THR A 37 -9.18 -3.79 -12.60
C THR A 37 -9.01 -5.17 -11.99
N LEU A 38 -9.48 -6.21 -12.69
CA LEU A 38 -9.27 -7.62 -12.35
C LEU A 38 -8.60 -8.32 -13.53
N THR A 39 -7.43 -8.92 -13.29
CA THR A 39 -6.71 -9.72 -14.28
C THR A 39 -6.70 -11.18 -13.86
N LEU A 40 -7.00 -12.08 -14.79
CA LEU A 40 -7.01 -13.53 -14.57
C LEU A 40 -5.88 -14.21 -15.36
N ALA A 41 -5.27 -15.23 -14.78
CA ALA A 41 -4.27 -16.06 -15.45
C ALA A 41 -4.36 -17.55 -15.01
N PRO A 42 -4.54 -18.50 -15.94
CA PRO A 42 -4.92 -18.31 -17.34
C PRO A 42 -6.39 -17.87 -17.48
N THR A 43 -6.76 -17.30 -18.62
CA THR A 43 -8.16 -16.92 -18.93
C THR A 43 -8.99 -18.07 -19.50
N SER A 44 -8.34 -19.16 -19.91
CA SER A 44 -8.97 -20.40 -20.36
C SER A 44 -8.26 -21.59 -19.76
N VAL A 45 -9.05 -22.61 -19.42
CA VAL A 45 -8.60 -23.86 -18.81
C VAL A 45 -9.21 -25.00 -19.59
N GLU A 46 -8.37 -25.93 -20.04
CA GLU A 46 -8.81 -27.18 -20.65
C GLU A 46 -8.62 -28.33 -19.67
N LEU A 47 -9.69 -29.09 -19.45
CA LEU A 47 -9.69 -30.33 -18.68
C LEU A 47 -9.88 -31.52 -19.63
N THR A 48 -8.83 -32.33 -19.83
CA THR A 48 -8.83 -33.38 -20.87
C THR A 48 -9.28 -34.76 -20.36
N TYR A 49 -9.40 -34.93 -19.05
CA TYR A 49 -9.89 -36.16 -18.42
C TYR A 49 -10.58 -35.86 -17.09
N ILE A 50 -11.46 -36.77 -16.67
CA ILE A 50 -12.20 -36.66 -15.41
C ILE A 50 -11.23 -36.70 -14.22
N GLY A 51 -11.39 -35.76 -13.29
CA GLY A 51 -10.53 -35.62 -12.12
C GLY A 51 -9.28 -34.78 -12.35
N GLN A 52 -9.07 -34.23 -13.55
CA GLN A 52 -8.04 -33.22 -13.77
C GLN A 52 -8.38 -31.93 -13.03
N SER A 53 -7.37 -31.24 -12.53
CA SER A 53 -7.51 -29.90 -11.97
C SER A 53 -6.50 -28.91 -12.56
N ARG A 54 -6.87 -27.63 -12.53
CA ARG A 54 -6.04 -26.51 -12.97
C ARG A 54 -6.25 -25.31 -12.08
N SER A 55 -5.20 -24.55 -11.84
CA SER A 55 -5.27 -23.33 -11.02
C SER A 55 -5.46 -22.11 -11.91
N VAL A 56 -6.26 -21.18 -11.44
CA VAL A 56 -6.45 -19.83 -11.97
C VAL A 56 -6.11 -18.85 -10.86
N SER A 57 -5.30 -17.85 -11.17
CA SER A 57 -5.00 -16.74 -10.26
C SER A 57 -5.73 -15.47 -10.70
N ALA A 58 -5.99 -14.60 -9.73
CA ALA A 58 -6.57 -13.29 -9.92
C ALA A 58 -5.67 -12.22 -9.31
N VAL A 59 -5.47 -11.12 -10.02
CA VAL A 59 -4.81 -9.91 -9.52
C VAL A 59 -5.80 -8.76 -9.62
N VAL A 60 -6.08 -8.14 -8.48
CA VAL A 60 -6.94 -6.96 -8.37
C VAL A 60 -6.05 -5.72 -8.29
N LEU A 61 -6.30 -4.73 -9.13
CA LEU A 61 -5.61 -3.45 -9.12
C LEU A 61 -6.57 -2.33 -8.72
N ASP A 62 -6.05 -1.34 -7.99
CA ASP A 62 -6.76 -0.12 -7.64
C ASP A 62 -6.77 0.92 -8.77
N GLN A 63 -7.35 2.09 -8.53
CA GLN A 63 -7.43 3.20 -9.48
C GLN A 63 -6.07 3.77 -9.90
N SER A 64 -5.01 3.52 -9.11
CA SER A 64 -3.63 3.93 -9.38
C SER A 64 -2.80 2.84 -10.09
N GLY A 65 -3.36 1.64 -10.26
CA GLY A 65 -2.67 0.47 -10.80
C GLY A 65 -1.88 -0.33 -9.76
N SER A 66 -2.06 -0.05 -8.47
CA SER A 66 -1.42 -0.80 -7.38
C SER A 66 -2.23 -2.04 -7.03
N THR A 67 -1.56 -3.13 -6.66
CA THR A 67 -2.23 -4.37 -6.27
C THR A 67 -2.99 -4.22 -4.97
N ILE A 68 -4.28 -4.60 -4.98
CA ILE A 68 -5.09 -4.76 -3.78
C ILE A 68 -4.94 -6.18 -3.27
N ASN A 69 -4.46 -6.32 -2.03
CA ASN A 69 -4.47 -7.60 -1.33
C ASN A 69 -5.83 -7.80 -0.67
N GLY A 70 -6.63 -8.70 -1.22
CA GLY A 70 -7.98 -9.02 -0.72
C GLY A 70 -8.43 -10.40 -1.16
N ALA A 71 -9.48 -10.91 -0.53
CA ALA A 71 -10.09 -12.17 -0.93
C ALA A 71 -10.85 -11.99 -2.25
N VAL A 72 -10.66 -12.91 -3.18
CA VAL A 72 -11.45 -13.02 -4.41
C VAL A 72 -12.48 -14.12 -4.22
N THR A 73 -13.74 -13.83 -4.53
CA THR A 73 -14.80 -14.84 -4.51
C THR A 73 -14.90 -15.49 -5.89
N TRP A 74 -14.84 -16.81 -5.92
CA TRP A 74 -14.92 -17.59 -7.16
C TRP A 74 -16.30 -18.22 -7.34
N SER A 75 -16.74 -18.35 -8.59
CA SER A 75 -17.93 -19.11 -8.94
C SER A 75 -17.80 -19.67 -10.35
N SER A 76 -18.50 -20.78 -10.61
CA SER A 76 -18.64 -21.35 -11.95
C SER A 76 -20.07 -21.14 -12.42
N GLN A 77 -20.23 -20.73 -13.68
CA GLN A 77 -21.56 -20.61 -14.30
C GLN A 77 -22.20 -21.98 -14.56
N HIS A 78 -21.39 -23.03 -14.70
CA HIS A 78 -21.83 -24.40 -14.99
C HIS A 78 -21.19 -25.38 -13.99
N PRO A 79 -21.61 -25.39 -12.71
CA PRO A 79 -21.00 -26.20 -11.68
C PRO A 79 -21.13 -27.71 -11.92
N ASP A 80 -22.14 -28.15 -12.67
CA ASP A 80 -22.30 -29.55 -13.08
C ASP A 80 -21.25 -30.02 -14.10
N VAL A 81 -20.57 -29.07 -14.77
CA VAL A 81 -19.50 -29.34 -15.75
C VAL A 81 -18.13 -29.18 -15.10
N ALA A 82 -17.92 -28.06 -14.40
CA ALA A 82 -16.69 -27.78 -13.68
C ALA A 82 -16.96 -26.87 -12.48
N THR A 83 -16.35 -27.19 -11.35
CA THR A 83 -16.39 -26.43 -10.11
C THR A 83 -15.10 -25.63 -9.94
N VAL A 84 -15.15 -24.54 -9.18
CA VAL A 84 -13.97 -23.77 -8.77
C VAL A 84 -13.95 -23.67 -7.25
N SER A 85 -12.79 -23.88 -6.63
CA SER A 85 -12.60 -23.72 -5.19
C SER A 85 -12.36 -22.25 -4.81
N ASP A 86 -12.43 -21.94 -3.51
CA ASP A 86 -12.17 -20.59 -2.97
C ASP A 86 -10.74 -20.09 -3.22
N VAL A 87 -9.82 -20.99 -3.58
CA VAL A 87 -8.43 -20.67 -3.92
C VAL A 87 -8.15 -20.71 -5.43
N GLY A 88 -9.20 -20.73 -6.26
CA GLY A 88 -9.07 -20.68 -7.72
C GLY A 88 -8.64 -22.00 -8.37
N VAL A 89 -8.93 -23.15 -7.77
CA VAL A 89 -8.68 -24.46 -8.40
C VAL A 89 -9.95 -24.93 -9.11
N VAL A 90 -9.86 -25.09 -10.42
CA VAL A 90 -10.91 -25.60 -11.31
C VAL A 90 -10.78 -27.12 -11.45
N ARG A 91 -11.90 -27.85 -11.33
CA ARG A 91 -11.99 -29.32 -11.45
C ARG A 91 -13.38 -29.81 -11.81
#